data_AF-A0AA38FKY2-F1
#
_entry.id   AF-A0AA38FKY2-F1
#
_cell.length_a   1.000
_cell.length_b   1.000
_cell.length_c   1.000
_cell.angle_alpha   90.00
_cell.angle_beta   90.00
_cell.angle_gamma   90.00
#
_symmetry.space_group_name_H-M   'P 1'
#
loop_
_entity.id
_entity.type
_entity.pdbx_description
1 polymer ?
#
loop_
_entity_poly.entity_id
_entity_poly.type
_entity_poly.pdbx_seq_one_letter_code
_entity_poly.pdbx_strand_id
1 'polypeptide(L)'
;MERRRRSSDTVAVKRWICFIAAVWLQSINGTNFVFSNYSSDLKNVLGINQIKLNSLAVASDLGKTLGWVSGVVCMILPTWAVLAIAVSLGIVGYGVQWLMLAHIIHPLAYWQVYMLCFVAGNSICWFNTVSFRAAIENFPTNRGIASGLSTSYSGLSAVIYTSLSSIVDRGHPSSYLLLNSIVPAVVAIISAILLHVSHSKKAKEDEGGRRKLILFTVITIVTAVYSILLEFLPHKNRGVEGIYMSVLFILLLAPLSIPLWLAFGYTTTIRKVTNYSSTPTQTPTASPEIHKNNSEEEYSSTHAISENFLSIDEETKHYKPLDIEPGVQQQVTERKSSPSLGEEHGIRDLLVSIDFWLYYLVYFCGGTVGLVYINNLGQILQSLGYSKTPVLVSLVSSFGFFGRIASGFPDYIQ
;
A
#
# COMPACT_ATOMS: atom_id res chain seq x y z
N MET A 1 -29.24 -10.50 -11.45
CA MET A 1 -27.95 -10.97 -10.89
C MET A 1 -26.74 -10.38 -11.62
N GLU A 2 -26.77 -10.26 -12.94
CA GLU A 2 -25.65 -9.78 -13.76
C GLU A 2 -25.18 -8.35 -13.44
N ARG A 3 -26.10 -7.39 -13.24
CA ARG A 3 -25.76 -6.00 -12.86
C ARG A 3 -25.03 -5.89 -11.52
N ARG A 4 -25.36 -6.75 -10.54
CA ARG A 4 -24.65 -6.83 -9.24
C ARG A 4 -23.23 -7.40 -9.41
N ARG A 5 -23.06 -8.41 -10.27
CA ARG A 5 -21.74 -8.98 -10.60
C ARG A 5 -20.83 -7.96 -11.29
N ARG A 6 -21.35 -7.21 -12.28
CA ARG A 6 -20.59 -6.14 -12.98
C ARG A 6 -20.10 -5.04 -12.04
N SER A 7 -20.94 -4.65 -11.07
CA SER A 7 -20.56 -3.68 -10.04
C SER A 7 -19.45 -4.20 -9.11
N SER A 8 -19.45 -5.50 -8.80
CA SER A 8 -18.45 -6.12 -7.92
C SER A 8 -17.07 -6.16 -8.57
N ASP A 9 -16.99 -6.63 -9.82
CA ASP A 9 -15.72 -6.79 -10.54
C ASP A 9 -15.05 -5.44 -10.81
N THR A 10 -15.83 -4.41 -11.16
CA THR A 10 -15.31 -3.04 -11.38
C THR A 10 -14.73 -2.45 -10.08
N VAL A 11 -15.37 -2.72 -8.94
CA VAL A 11 -14.87 -2.29 -7.63
C VAL A 11 -13.58 -3.03 -7.27
N ALA A 12 -13.49 -4.33 -7.56
CA ALA A 12 -12.28 -5.12 -7.34
C ALA A 12 -11.10 -4.60 -8.17
N VAL A 13 -11.30 -4.28 -9.46
CA VAL A 13 -10.26 -3.70 -10.31
C VAL A 13 -9.74 -2.38 -9.74
N LYS A 14 -10.65 -1.46 -9.38
CA LYS A 14 -10.30 -0.15 -8.80
C LYS A 14 -9.49 -0.28 -7.51
N ARG A 15 -9.90 -1.20 -6.64
CA ARG A 15 -9.23 -1.52 -5.37
C ARG A 15 -7.79 -1.99 -5.57
N TRP A 16 -7.57 -2.91 -6.51
CA TRP A 16 -6.23 -3.39 -6.86
C TRP A 16 -5.36 -2.30 -7.48
N ILE A 17 -5.92 -1.44 -8.33
CA ILE A 17 -5.22 -0.28 -8.91
C ILE A 17 -4.74 0.67 -7.79
N CYS A 18 -5.60 0.96 -6.80
CA CYS A 18 -5.23 1.82 -5.67
C CYS A 18 -4.12 1.21 -4.82
N PHE A 19 -4.16 -0.11 -4.59
CA PHE A 19 -3.11 -0.81 -3.87
C PHE A 19 -1.77 -0.81 -4.61
N ILE A 20 -1.78 -1.02 -5.92
CA ILE A 20 -0.57 -0.95 -6.74
C ILE A 20 0.01 0.47 -6.75
N ALA A 21 -0.83 1.51 -6.81
CA ALA A 21 -0.38 2.89 -6.67
C ALA A 21 0.33 3.15 -5.32
N ALA A 22 -0.18 2.56 -4.23
CA ALA A 22 0.45 2.62 -2.91
C ALA A 22 1.79 1.86 -2.86
N VAL A 23 1.87 0.71 -3.51
CA VAL A 23 3.11 -0.09 -3.65
C VAL A 23 4.16 0.69 -4.44
N TRP A 24 3.80 1.31 -5.56
CA TRP A 24 4.73 2.14 -6.34
C TRP A 24 5.23 3.34 -5.56
N LEU A 25 4.36 4.01 -4.80
CA LEU A 25 4.78 5.07 -3.87
C LEU A 25 5.78 4.53 -2.84
N GLN A 26 5.59 3.33 -2.30
CA GLN A 26 6.54 2.72 -1.37
C GLN A 26 7.87 2.38 -2.04
N SER A 27 7.86 1.87 -3.28
CA SER A 27 9.07 1.49 -4.04
C SER A 27 10.08 2.61 -4.23
N ILE A 28 9.63 3.86 -4.23
CA ILE A 28 10.46 5.05 -4.51
C ILE A 28 10.66 5.95 -3.29
N ASN A 29 9.97 5.67 -2.18
CA ASN A 29 10.02 6.46 -0.96
C ASN A 29 11.07 5.98 0.06
N GLY A 30 11.78 4.88 -0.22
CA GLY A 30 12.90 4.37 0.59
C GLY A 30 14.21 5.12 0.38
N THR A 31 14.17 6.45 0.28
CA THR A 31 15.32 7.31 -0.06
C THR A 31 16.46 7.26 0.96
N ASN A 32 16.20 6.92 2.23
CA ASN A 32 17.26 6.76 3.25
C ASN A 32 18.21 5.61 2.96
N PHE A 33 17.74 4.56 2.27
CA PHE A 33 18.60 3.45 1.88
C PHE A 33 19.64 3.87 0.84
N VAL A 34 19.46 5.04 0.22
CA VAL A 34 20.36 5.62 -0.79
C VAL A 34 21.35 6.62 -0.17
N PHE A 35 21.23 6.94 1.12
CA PHE A 35 22.09 7.94 1.79
C PHE A 35 23.57 7.58 1.67
N SER A 36 23.92 6.30 1.78
CA SER A 36 25.30 5.82 1.67
C SER A 36 25.95 6.17 0.32
N ASN A 37 25.17 6.20 -0.77
CA ASN A 37 25.68 6.48 -2.13
C ASN A 37 26.19 7.92 -2.31
N TYR A 38 25.69 8.89 -1.53
CA TYR A 38 26.08 10.30 -1.66
C TYR A 38 26.63 10.93 -0.38
N SER A 39 26.56 10.23 0.76
CA SER A 39 26.99 10.75 2.06
C SER A 39 28.48 11.15 2.12
N SER A 40 29.36 10.43 1.44
CA SER A 40 30.80 10.75 1.37
C SER A 40 31.06 12.09 0.69
N ASP A 41 30.37 12.38 -0.40
CA ASP A 41 30.52 13.64 -1.12
C ASP A 41 29.88 14.78 -0.34
N LEU A 42 28.73 14.53 0.29
CA LEU A 42 28.09 15.50 1.18
C LEU A 42 29.02 15.89 2.35
N LYS A 43 29.74 14.91 2.91
CA LYS A 43 30.75 15.14 3.95
C LYS A 43 31.88 16.04 3.46
N ASN A 44 32.39 15.77 2.25
CA ASN A 44 33.49 16.51 1.64
C ASN A 44 33.08 17.96 1.31
N VAL A 45 31.92 18.16 0.67
CA VAL A 45 31.42 19.50 0.29
C VAL A 45 31.15 20.38 1.51
N LEU A 46 30.69 19.79 2.62
CA LEU A 46 30.43 20.51 3.87
C LEU A 46 31.66 20.65 4.78
N GLY A 47 32.76 19.94 4.50
CA GLY A 47 33.94 19.91 5.37
C GLY A 47 33.64 19.40 6.78
N ILE A 48 32.71 18.44 6.93
CA ILE A 48 32.26 17.95 8.23
C ILE A 48 32.91 16.61 8.62
N ASN A 49 32.95 16.34 9.93
CA ASN A 49 33.40 15.06 10.46
C ASN A 49 32.27 14.00 10.44
N GLN A 50 32.63 12.77 10.82
CA GLN A 50 31.70 11.63 10.78
C GLN A 50 30.50 11.81 11.73
N ILE A 51 30.72 12.41 12.90
CA ILE A 51 29.68 12.65 13.90
C ILE A 51 28.60 13.59 13.34
N LYS A 52 29.03 14.69 12.69
CA LYS A 52 28.12 15.65 12.05
C LYS A 52 27.38 15.03 10.86
N LEU A 53 28.03 14.17 10.07
CA LEU A 53 27.37 13.47 8.96
C LEU A 53 26.30 12.50 9.47
N ASN A 54 26.64 11.70 10.50
CA ASN A 54 25.70 10.77 11.11
C ASN A 54 24.51 11.51 11.74
N SER A 55 24.75 12.71 12.28
CA SER A 55 23.70 13.59 12.79
C SER A 55 22.74 14.09 11.67
N LEU A 56 23.18 14.18 10.41
CA LEU A 56 22.28 14.48 9.28
C LEU A 56 21.35 13.30 8.97
N ALA A 57 21.85 12.07 9.06
CA ALA A 57 21.00 10.87 8.95
C ALA A 57 19.96 10.83 10.08
N VAL A 58 20.39 11.15 11.31
CA VAL A 58 19.48 11.31 12.46
C VAL A 58 18.44 12.39 12.21
N ALA A 59 18.80 13.52 11.58
CA ALA A 59 17.85 14.58 11.24
C ALA A 59 16.73 14.07 10.32
N SER A 60 17.08 13.29 9.30
CA SER A 60 16.10 12.63 8.42
C SER A 60 15.18 11.68 9.19
N ASP A 61 15.73 10.84 10.06
CA ASP A 61 14.92 9.95 10.90
C ASP A 61 14.04 10.72 11.89
N LEU A 62 14.53 11.83 12.45
CA LEU A 62 13.75 12.70 13.31
C LEU A 62 12.57 13.34 12.53
N GLY A 63 12.79 13.73 11.28
CA GLY A 63 11.72 14.22 10.40
C GLY A 63 10.56 13.24 10.26
N LYS A 64 10.84 11.93 10.28
CA LYS A 64 9.82 10.87 10.22
C LYS A 64 8.96 10.78 11.49
N THR A 65 9.48 11.20 12.65
CA THR A 65 8.74 11.12 13.92
C THR A 65 7.47 11.98 13.91
N LEU A 66 7.42 13.00 13.04
CA LEU A 66 6.23 13.84 12.82
C LEU A 66 5.16 13.18 11.93
N GLY A 67 5.23 11.87 11.67
CA GLY A 67 4.22 11.15 10.87
C GLY A 67 2.80 11.16 11.45
N TRP A 68 2.62 11.49 12.73
CA TRP A 68 1.29 11.70 13.30
C TRP A 68 0.58 12.92 12.69
N VAL A 69 1.35 13.96 12.29
CA VAL A 69 0.81 15.16 11.63
C VAL A 69 0.21 14.81 10.28
N SER A 70 0.93 14.04 9.45
CA SER A 70 0.40 13.57 8.16
C SER A 70 -0.83 12.69 8.35
N GLY A 71 -0.89 11.88 9.42
CA GLY A 71 -2.08 11.12 9.79
C GLY A 71 -3.31 12.00 10.04
N VAL A 72 -3.18 13.03 10.87
CA VAL A 72 -4.27 13.99 11.14
C VAL A 72 -4.70 14.72 9.88
N VAL A 73 -3.74 15.23 9.09
CA VAL A 73 -4.04 15.95 7.85
C VAL A 73 -4.75 15.05 6.83
N CYS A 74 -4.41 13.76 6.78
CA CYS A 74 -5.06 12.78 5.92
C CYS A 74 -6.55 12.57 6.28
N MET A 75 -6.96 12.84 7.51
CA MET A 75 -8.38 12.80 7.90
C MET A 75 -9.16 14.02 7.39
N ILE A 76 -8.49 15.15 7.13
CA ILE A 76 -9.10 16.44 6.81
C ILE A 76 -9.04 16.71 5.30
N LEU A 77 -7.88 16.45 4.68
CA LEU A 77 -7.60 16.76 3.28
C LEU A 77 -7.80 15.55 2.37
N PRO A 78 -8.16 15.76 1.09
CA PRO A 78 -8.18 14.70 0.11
C PRO A 78 -6.77 14.15 -0.17
N THR A 79 -6.69 12.88 -0.56
CA THR A 79 -5.42 12.15 -0.77
C THR A 79 -4.44 12.87 -1.71
N TRP A 80 -4.93 13.50 -2.77
CA TRP A 80 -4.07 14.24 -3.72
C TRP A 80 -3.39 15.44 -3.05
N ALA A 81 -4.06 16.12 -2.11
CA ALA A 81 -3.49 17.28 -1.42
C ALA A 81 -2.43 16.84 -0.40
N VAL A 82 -2.66 15.71 0.27
CA VAL A 82 -1.66 15.08 1.15
C VAL A 82 -0.40 14.69 0.35
N LEU A 83 -0.57 14.10 -0.84
CA LEU A 83 0.53 13.80 -1.75
C LEU A 83 1.23 15.07 -2.25
N ALA A 84 0.49 16.14 -2.55
CA ALA A 84 1.10 17.41 -2.97
C ALA A 84 2.01 18.00 -1.87
N ILE A 85 1.60 17.90 -0.60
CA ILE A 85 2.43 18.30 0.53
C ILE A 85 3.67 17.41 0.64
N ALA A 86 3.51 16.08 0.51
CA ALA A 86 4.63 15.15 0.49
C ALA A 86 5.66 15.52 -0.59
N VAL A 87 5.21 15.71 -1.82
CA VAL A 87 6.04 16.11 -2.96
C VAL A 87 6.73 17.44 -2.72
N SER A 88 6.02 18.43 -2.17
CA SER A 88 6.60 19.75 -1.88
C SER A 88 7.75 19.66 -0.86
N LEU A 89 7.56 18.88 0.21
CA LEU A 89 8.59 18.62 1.21
C LEU A 89 9.78 17.87 0.58
N GLY A 90 9.53 16.85 -0.24
CA GLY A 90 10.57 16.06 -0.90
C GLY A 90 11.41 16.89 -1.87
N ILE A 91 10.77 17.71 -2.70
CA ILE A 91 11.44 18.59 -3.67
C ILE A 91 12.31 19.62 -2.95
N VAL A 92 11.80 20.25 -1.89
CA VAL A 92 12.60 21.22 -1.11
C VAL A 92 13.74 20.50 -0.40
N GLY A 93 13.44 19.41 0.31
CA GLY A 93 14.40 18.67 1.11
C GLY A 93 15.57 18.11 0.28
N TYR A 94 15.28 17.39 -0.80
CA TYR A 94 16.31 16.77 -1.65
C TYR A 94 16.81 17.69 -2.77
N GLY A 95 15.93 18.49 -3.38
CA GLY A 95 16.29 19.34 -4.51
C GLY A 95 17.28 20.45 -4.13
N VAL A 96 17.12 21.07 -2.96
CA VAL A 96 18.08 22.09 -2.49
C VAL A 96 19.43 21.44 -2.13
N GLN A 97 19.41 20.25 -1.51
CA GLN A 97 20.65 19.49 -1.27
C GLN A 97 21.35 19.11 -2.58
N TRP A 98 20.58 18.74 -3.61
CA TRP A 98 21.13 18.45 -4.93
C TRP A 98 21.82 19.66 -5.55
N LEU A 99 21.18 20.85 -5.53
CA LEU A 99 21.78 22.07 -6.06
C LEU A 99 23.14 22.37 -5.41
N MET A 100 23.24 22.15 -4.11
CA MET A 100 24.49 22.31 -3.35
C MET A 100 25.52 21.26 -3.76
N LEU A 101 25.14 19.98 -3.81
CA LEU A 101 26.07 18.89 -4.14
C LEU A 101 26.51 18.90 -5.60
N ALA A 102 25.69 19.47 -6.49
CA ALA A 102 26.03 19.73 -7.89
C ALA A 102 26.87 21.01 -8.09
N HIS A 103 27.28 21.68 -7.01
CA HIS A 103 28.03 22.94 -7.05
C HIS A 103 27.34 24.08 -7.82
N ILE A 104 26.01 24.04 -7.94
CA ILE A 104 25.21 25.10 -8.58
C ILE A 104 25.03 26.28 -7.62
N ILE A 105 24.92 25.99 -6.32
CA ILE A 105 24.87 26.99 -5.25
C ILE A 105 26.06 26.82 -4.30
N HIS A 106 26.37 27.88 -3.55
CA HIS A 106 27.38 27.83 -2.50
C HIS A 106 27.01 26.82 -1.40
N PRO A 107 28.00 26.16 -0.76
CA PRO A 107 27.77 25.25 0.35
C PRO A 107 26.93 25.91 1.45
N LEU A 108 25.85 25.24 1.83
CA LEU A 108 24.94 25.71 2.87
C LEU A 108 25.56 25.52 4.26
N ALA A 109 25.12 26.34 5.22
CA ALA A 109 25.50 26.15 6.61
C ALA A 109 24.97 24.79 7.13
N TYR A 110 25.70 24.18 8.05
CA TYR A 110 25.35 22.85 8.59
C TYR A 110 23.89 22.74 9.08
N TRP A 111 23.38 23.76 9.78
CA TRP A 111 22.00 23.75 10.28
C TRP A 111 20.97 23.73 9.14
N GLN A 112 21.26 24.40 8.02
CA GLN A 112 20.35 24.44 6.87
C GLN A 112 20.27 23.05 6.25
N VAL A 113 21.41 22.38 6.07
CA VAL A 113 21.44 20.98 5.59
C VAL A 113 20.75 20.05 6.57
N TYR A 114 20.94 20.22 7.88
CA TYR A 114 20.23 19.47 8.91
C TYR A 114 18.71 19.61 8.76
N MET A 115 18.21 20.83 8.56
CA MET A 115 16.78 21.07 8.34
C MET A 115 16.28 20.53 7.00
N LEU A 116 17.10 20.58 5.95
CA LEU A 116 16.76 19.96 4.66
C LEU A 116 16.66 18.43 4.79
N CYS A 117 17.56 17.78 5.54
CA CYS A 117 17.47 16.36 5.87
C CYS A 117 16.20 16.07 6.68
N PHE A 118 15.87 16.90 7.67
CA PHE A 118 14.63 16.77 8.45
C PHE A 118 13.37 16.88 7.56
N VAL A 119 13.32 17.87 6.67
CA VAL A 119 12.21 18.07 5.72
C VAL A 119 12.10 16.90 4.75
N ALA A 120 13.24 16.41 4.24
CA ALA A 120 13.32 15.24 3.38
C ALA A 120 12.80 13.98 4.08
N GLY A 121 13.19 13.77 5.34
CA GLY A 121 12.67 12.70 6.19
C GLY A 121 11.18 12.84 6.46
N ASN A 122 10.68 14.07 6.64
CA ASN A 122 9.25 14.34 6.82
C ASN A 122 8.46 13.93 5.58
N SER A 123 8.90 14.30 4.37
CA SER A 123 8.29 13.87 3.10
C SER A 123 8.01 12.36 3.05
N ILE A 124 8.94 11.55 3.57
CA ILE A 124 8.82 10.09 3.56
C ILE A 124 7.62 9.62 4.37
N CYS A 125 7.37 10.24 5.51
CA CYS A 125 6.21 9.89 6.33
C CYS A 125 4.89 10.24 5.67
N TRP A 126 4.81 11.35 4.95
CA TRP A 126 3.58 11.71 4.25
C TRP A 126 3.23 10.71 3.15
N PHE A 127 4.23 10.28 2.36
CA PHE A 127 4.04 9.19 1.40
C PHE A 127 3.62 7.89 2.07
N ASN A 128 4.27 7.52 3.17
CA ASN A 128 3.92 6.33 3.94
C ASN A 128 2.48 6.38 4.45
N THR A 129 2.03 7.51 4.99
CA THR A 129 0.65 7.68 5.48
C THR A 129 -0.37 7.41 4.37
N VAL A 130 -0.16 7.96 3.17
CA VAL A 130 -1.06 7.74 2.03
C VAL A 130 -1.06 6.27 1.62
N SER A 131 0.11 5.64 1.53
CA SER A 131 0.20 4.23 1.16
C SER A 131 -0.42 3.30 2.20
N PHE A 132 -0.22 3.56 3.50
CA PHE A 132 -0.84 2.78 4.57
C PHE A 132 -2.36 2.89 4.55
N ARG A 133 -2.88 4.12 4.43
CA ARG A 133 -4.32 4.34 4.31
C ARG A 133 -4.90 3.59 3.13
N ALA A 134 -4.25 3.70 1.96
CA ALA A 134 -4.67 2.98 0.78
C ALA A 134 -4.65 1.45 0.99
N ALA A 135 -3.62 0.89 1.62
CA ALA A 135 -3.56 -0.54 1.90
C ALA A 135 -4.68 -1.01 2.84
N ILE A 136 -4.90 -0.29 3.94
CA ILE A 136 -5.87 -0.65 4.99
C ILE A 136 -7.32 -0.50 4.49
N GLU A 137 -7.64 0.61 3.83
CA GLU A 137 -9.00 0.87 3.33
C GLU A 137 -9.39 -0.10 2.20
N ASN A 138 -8.42 -0.51 1.36
CA ASN A 138 -8.68 -1.44 0.27
C ASN A 138 -8.70 -2.91 0.73
N PHE A 139 -7.98 -3.29 1.80
CA PHE A 139 -7.94 -4.68 2.30
C PHE A 139 -8.27 -4.77 3.80
N PRO A 140 -9.53 -4.53 4.21
CA PRO A 140 -9.90 -4.44 5.61
C PRO A 140 -9.81 -5.76 6.40
N THR A 141 -9.90 -6.92 5.75
CA THR A 141 -9.71 -8.24 6.41
C THR A 141 -8.24 -8.65 6.46
N ASN A 142 -7.46 -8.26 5.44
CA ASN A 142 -6.05 -8.66 5.28
C ASN A 142 -5.14 -7.44 5.42
N ARG A 143 -5.41 -6.57 6.42
CA ARG A 143 -4.72 -5.29 6.61
C ARG A 143 -3.23 -5.49 6.85
N GLY A 144 -2.85 -6.50 7.65
CA GLY A 144 -1.45 -6.80 7.95
C GLY A 144 -0.71 -7.29 6.71
N ILE A 145 -1.31 -8.20 5.94
CA ILE A 145 -0.74 -8.66 4.65
C ILE A 145 -0.54 -7.49 3.69
N ALA A 146 -1.59 -6.70 3.45
CA ALA A 146 -1.54 -5.62 2.47
C ALA A 146 -0.54 -4.53 2.87
N SER A 147 -0.51 -4.13 4.15
CA SER A 147 0.44 -3.13 4.65
C SER A 147 1.88 -3.66 4.66
N GLY A 148 2.11 -4.92 5.04
CA GLY A 148 3.42 -5.57 4.99
C GLY A 148 3.97 -5.69 3.57
N LEU A 149 3.12 -6.13 2.62
CA LEU A 149 3.47 -6.21 1.20
C LEU A 149 3.74 -4.83 0.59
N SER A 150 2.94 -3.82 0.90
CA SER A 150 3.17 -2.47 0.38
C SER A 150 4.48 -1.89 0.92
N THR A 151 4.71 -2.00 2.23
CA THR A 151 5.91 -1.42 2.86
C THR A 151 7.19 -2.17 2.53
N SER A 152 7.15 -3.46 2.21
CA SER A 152 8.34 -4.21 1.82
C SER A 152 9.04 -3.58 0.61
N TYR A 153 8.28 -3.06 -0.36
CA TYR A 153 8.84 -2.40 -1.56
C TYR A 153 9.72 -1.18 -1.26
N SER A 154 9.58 -0.53 -0.11
CA SER A 154 10.54 0.51 0.31
C SER A 154 11.98 -0.01 0.44
N GLY A 155 12.16 -1.30 0.73
CA GLY A 155 13.48 -1.94 0.74
C GLY A 155 14.10 -2.10 -0.65
N LEU A 156 13.31 -2.03 -1.73
CA LEU A 156 13.80 -2.09 -3.12
C LEU A 156 14.26 -0.73 -3.65
N SER A 157 13.99 0.36 -2.93
CA SER A 157 14.33 1.71 -3.38
C SER A 157 15.81 1.88 -3.69
N ALA A 158 16.72 1.33 -2.88
CA ALA A 158 18.16 1.45 -3.10
C ALA A 158 18.60 0.91 -4.47
N VAL A 159 18.10 -0.27 -4.83
CA VAL A 159 18.37 -0.88 -6.13
C VAL A 159 17.78 -0.04 -7.25
N ILE A 160 16.52 0.39 -7.13
CA ILE A 160 15.84 1.25 -8.11
C ILE A 160 16.63 2.54 -8.37
N TYR A 161 17.08 3.22 -7.31
CA TYR A 161 17.84 4.47 -7.44
C TYR A 161 19.24 4.23 -8.00
N THR A 162 19.90 3.14 -7.65
CA THR A 162 21.20 2.76 -8.23
C THR A 162 21.06 2.50 -9.73
N SER A 163 20.03 1.77 -10.14
CA SER A 163 19.68 1.51 -11.53
C SER A 163 19.37 2.79 -12.32
N LEU A 164 18.59 3.70 -11.74
CA LEU A 164 18.27 4.98 -12.39
C LEU A 164 19.50 5.89 -12.47
N SER A 165 20.32 5.93 -11.42
CA SER A 165 21.52 6.78 -11.37
C SER A 165 22.57 6.33 -12.39
N SER A 166 22.69 5.02 -12.65
CA SER A 166 23.60 4.50 -13.69
C SER A 166 23.18 4.94 -15.09
N ILE A 167 21.87 5.07 -15.34
CA ILE A 167 21.31 5.57 -16.60
C ILE A 167 21.50 7.08 -16.76
N VAL A 168 21.24 7.86 -15.70
CA VAL A 168 21.24 9.34 -15.78
C VAL A 168 22.66 9.91 -15.87
N ASP A 169 23.56 9.52 -14.98
CA ASP A 169 24.90 10.12 -14.89
C ASP A 169 25.96 9.12 -14.42
N ARG A 170 25.83 7.86 -14.85
CA ARG A 170 26.77 6.77 -14.53
C ARG A 170 27.05 6.60 -13.03
N GLY A 171 26.06 6.88 -12.20
CA GLY A 171 26.19 6.73 -10.74
C GLY A 171 26.84 7.91 -10.02
N HIS A 172 26.91 9.10 -10.63
CA HIS A 172 27.43 10.28 -9.95
C HIS A 172 26.63 10.57 -8.66
N PRO A 173 27.29 10.85 -7.52
CA PRO A 173 26.62 10.99 -6.22
C PRO A 173 25.50 12.04 -6.16
N SER A 174 25.65 13.16 -6.88
CA SER A 174 24.60 14.19 -6.97
C SER A 174 23.32 13.70 -7.64
N SER A 175 23.41 12.75 -8.58
CA SER A 175 22.26 12.22 -9.29
C SER A 175 21.29 11.47 -8.38
N TYR A 176 21.76 10.90 -7.28
CA TYR A 176 20.88 10.27 -6.29
C TYR A 176 19.97 11.29 -5.59
N LEU A 177 20.49 12.47 -5.24
CA LEU A 177 19.67 13.55 -4.66
C LEU A 177 18.68 14.12 -5.67
N LEU A 178 19.09 14.27 -6.94
CA LEU A 178 18.19 14.68 -8.02
C LEU A 178 17.04 13.69 -8.20
N LEU A 179 17.37 12.40 -8.27
CA LEU A 179 16.38 11.33 -8.41
C LEU A 179 15.45 11.27 -7.21
N ASN A 180 15.96 11.41 -5.98
CA ASN A 180 15.16 11.47 -4.75
C ASN A 180 14.19 12.68 -4.72
N SER A 181 14.47 13.73 -5.48
CA SER A 181 13.57 14.89 -5.63
C SER A 181 12.51 14.65 -6.71
N ILE A 182 12.93 14.19 -7.89
CA ILE A 182 12.06 14.13 -9.09
C ILE A 182 11.23 12.85 -9.15
N VAL A 183 11.83 11.68 -8.88
CA VAL A 183 11.13 10.39 -9.03
C VAL A 183 9.93 10.29 -8.10
N PRO A 184 10.02 10.68 -6.81
CA PRO A 184 8.86 10.82 -5.94
C PRO A 184 7.78 11.74 -6.45
N ALA A 185 8.14 12.89 -7.02
CA ALA A 185 7.17 13.82 -7.59
C ALA A 185 6.38 13.18 -8.75
N VAL A 186 7.07 12.54 -9.70
CA VAL A 186 6.44 11.92 -10.87
C VAL A 186 5.51 10.78 -10.47
N VAL A 187 5.99 9.85 -9.63
CA VAL A 187 5.18 8.71 -9.19
C VAL A 187 4.00 9.17 -8.32
N ALA A 188 4.17 10.20 -7.50
CA ALA A 188 3.09 10.75 -6.69
C ALA A 188 1.97 11.37 -7.53
N ILE A 189 2.29 12.06 -8.63
CA ILE A 189 1.28 12.61 -9.55
C ILE A 189 0.47 11.48 -10.18
N ILE A 190 1.15 10.43 -10.66
CA ILE A 190 0.49 9.24 -11.22
C ILE A 190 -0.40 8.58 -10.15
N SER A 191 0.14 8.34 -8.96
CA SER A 191 -0.59 7.71 -7.86
C SER A 191 -1.74 8.56 -7.35
N ALA A 192 -1.66 9.90 -7.37
CA ALA A 192 -2.77 10.78 -7.00
C ALA A 192 -3.99 10.57 -7.92
N ILE A 193 -3.76 10.39 -9.22
CA ILE A 193 -4.82 10.09 -10.19
C ILE A 193 -5.41 8.70 -9.91
N LEU A 194 -4.56 7.70 -9.69
CA LEU A 194 -5.00 6.32 -9.46
C LEU A 194 -5.76 6.17 -8.13
N LEU A 195 -5.35 6.88 -7.07
CA LEU A 195 -5.96 6.82 -5.74
C LEU A 195 -7.28 7.58 -5.63
N HIS A 196 -7.51 8.59 -6.46
CA HIS A 196 -8.78 9.33 -6.49
C HIS A 196 -9.98 8.42 -6.86
N VAL A 197 -9.71 7.25 -7.43
CA VAL A 197 -10.72 6.30 -7.91
C VAL A 197 -11.42 5.52 -6.76
N SER A 198 -10.90 5.59 -5.52
CA SER A 198 -11.42 4.81 -4.38
C SER A 198 -12.41 5.57 -3.51
N HIS A 199 -13.70 5.49 -3.85
CA HIS A 199 -14.78 5.70 -2.88
C HIS A 199 -15.73 4.50 -2.95
N SER A 200 -15.41 3.43 -2.21
CA SER A 200 -16.41 2.42 -1.88
C SER A 200 -16.21 1.92 -0.45
N LYS A 201 -16.88 2.58 0.50
CA LYS A 201 -16.87 2.23 1.93
C LYS A 201 -17.51 0.86 2.26
N LYS A 202 -17.99 0.11 1.26
CA LYS A 202 -18.72 -1.17 1.43
C LYS A 202 -18.44 -2.16 0.30
N ALA A 203 -17.18 -2.36 -0.07
CA ALA A 203 -16.83 -3.47 -0.95
C ALA A 203 -16.87 -4.78 -0.14
N LYS A 204 -17.88 -5.63 -0.41
CA LYS A 204 -17.85 -7.03 0.05
C LYS A 204 -16.57 -7.69 -0.44
N GLU A 205 -16.05 -8.62 0.35
CA GLU A 205 -14.88 -9.40 -0.01
C GLU A 205 -15.02 -10.00 -1.40
N ASP A 206 -13.94 -9.90 -2.15
CA ASP A 206 -13.81 -10.45 -3.49
C ASP A 206 -13.51 -11.94 -3.33
N GLU A 207 -14.37 -12.81 -3.84
CA GLU A 207 -14.14 -14.25 -3.81
C GLU A 207 -12.75 -14.55 -4.42
N GLY A 208 -11.86 -15.16 -3.64
CA GLY A 208 -10.48 -15.42 -4.03
C GLY A 208 -9.49 -14.26 -3.83
N GLY A 209 -9.85 -13.20 -3.12
CA GLY A 209 -8.94 -12.09 -2.77
C GLY A 209 -7.63 -12.57 -2.11
N ARG A 210 -7.71 -13.58 -1.22
CA ARG A 210 -6.53 -14.21 -0.60
C ARG A 210 -5.60 -14.88 -1.61
N ARG A 211 -6.14 -15.58 -2.63
CA ARG A 211 -5.33 -16.19 -3.69
C ARG A 211 -4.59 -15.13 -4.51
N LYS A 212 -5.25 -14.01 -4.81
CA LYS A 212 -4.65 -12.88 -5.53
C LYS A 212 -3.56 -12.20 -4.69
N LEU A 213 -3.74 -12.09 -3.37
CA LEU A 213 -2.70 -11.62 -2.44
C LEU A 213 -1.50 -12.58 -2.38
N ILE A 214 -1.73 -13.89 -2.33
CA ILE A 214 -0.63 -14.88 -2.40
C ILE A 214 0.15 -14.74 -3.71
N LEU A 215 -0.55 -14.61 -4.84
CA LEU A 215 0.09 -14.37 -6.14
C LEU A 215 0.93 -13.08 -6.14
N PHE A 216 0.39 -12.00 -5.57
CA PHE A 216 1.12 -10.74 -5.38
C PHE A 216 2.39 -10.98 -4.57
N THR A 217 2.31 -11.69 -3.44
CA THR A 217 3.47 -12.02 -2.60
C THR A 217 4.53 -12.81 -3.35
N VAL A 218 4.13 -13.76 -4.19
CA VAL A 218 5.08 -14.51 -5.03
C VAL A 218 5.80 -13.58 -6.00
N ILE A 219 5.07 -12.69 -6.69
CA ILE A 219 5.67 -11.68 -7.58
C ILE A 219 6.65 -10.79 -6.79
N THR A 220 6.26 -10.36 -5.59
CA THR A 220 7.09 -9.55 -4.70
C THR A 220 8.37 -10.27 -4.28
N ILE A 221 8.29 -11.55 -3.89
CA ILE A 221 9.46 -12.37 -3.54
C ILE A 221 10.38 -12.53 -4.74
N VAL A 222 9.86 -12.84 -5.93
CA VAL A 222 10.65 -12.95 -7.16
C VAL A 222 11.37 -11.63 -7.48
N THR A 223 10.67 -10.50 -7.34
CA THR A 223 11.24 -9.17 -7.53
C THR A 223 12.38 -8.90 -6.56
N ALA A 224 12.22 -9.28 -5.29
CA ALA A 224 13.25 -9.11 -4.26
C ALA A 224 14.47 -9.97 -4.53
N VAL A 225 14.28 -11.27 -4.80
CA VAL A 225 15.37 -12.20 -5.12
C VAL A 225 16.13 -11.70 -6.34
N TYR A 226 15.42 -11.26 -7.40
CA TYR A 226 16.06 -10.68 -8.56
C TYR A 226 16.89 -9.43 -8.23
N SER A 227 16.33 -8.53 -7.41
CA SER A 227 17.02 -7.30 -6.99
C SER A 227 18.31 -7.59 -6.22
N ILE A 228 18.32 -8.62 -5.38
CA ILE A 228 19.53 -9.09 -4.68
C ILE A 228 20.55 -9.64 -5.68
N LEU A 229 20.10 -10.45 -6.63
CA LEU A 229 20.98 -11.04 -7.64
C LEU A 229 21.67 -9.96 -8.48
N LEU A 230 20.98 -8.86 -8.81
CA LEU A 230 21.55 -7.76 -9.59
C LEU A 230 22.87 -7.22 -9.02
N GLU A 231 23.01 -7.20 -7.70
CA GLU A 231 24.20 -6.66 -7.06
C GLU A 231 25.43 -7.56 -7.18
N PHE A 232 25.23 -8.85 -7.46
CA PHE A 232 26.32 -9.81 -7.69
C PHE A 232 26.69 -9.91 -9.18
N LEU A 233 25.93 -9.29 -10.08
CA LEU A 233 26.16 -9.39 -11.52
C LEU A 233 27.28 -8.44 -11.97
N PRO A 234 28.13 -8.87 -12.92
CA PRO A 234 29.24 -8.04 -13.41
C PRO A 234 28.75 -6.90 -14.32
N HIS A 235 29.13 -5.66 -13.97
CA HIS A 235 28.72 -4.43 -14.67
C HIS A 235 29.68 -4.06 -15.82
N LYS A 236 30.02 -5.02 -16.69
CA LYS A 236 31.08 -4.82 -17.71
C LYS A 236 30.56 -4.36 -19.07
N ASN A 237 29.30 -4.63 -19.41
CA ASN A 237 28.73 -4.33 -20.72
C ASN A 237 27.41 -3.55 -20.59
N ARG A 238 27.32 -2.38 -21.23
CA ARG A 238 26.13 -1.51 -21.25
C ARG A 238 24.87 -2.21 -21.74
N GLY A 239 24.99 -3.07 -22.76
CA GLY A 239 23.82 -3.79 -23.28
C GLY A 239 23.25 -4.77 -22.24
N VAL A 240 24.14 -5.41 -21.48
CA VAL A 240 23.77 -6.38 -20.44
C VAL A 240 23.19 -5.67 -19.21
N GLU A 241 23.78 -4.56 -18.80
CA GLU A 241 23.23 -3.71 -17.73
C GLU A 241 21.84 -3.18 -18.08
N GLY A 242 21.63 -2.71 -19.32
CA GLY A 242 20.33 -2.27 -19.80
C GLY A 242 19.27 -3.38 -19.75
N ILE A 243 19.63 -4.63 -20.08
CA ILE A 243 18.74 -5.79 -19.96
C ILE A 243 18.36 -6.03 -18.49
N TYR A 244 19.34 -6.01 -17.58
CA TYR A 244 19.11 -6.21 -16.16
C TYR A 244 18.14 -5.18 -15.58
N MET A 245 18.34 -3.90 -15.90
CA MET A 245 17.42 -2.84 -15.47
C MET A 245 16.03 -3.01 -16.09
N SER A 246 15.96 -3.37 -17.38
CA SER A 246 14.67 -3.60 -18.05
C SER A 246 13.87 -4.71 -17.37
N VAL A 247 14.52 -5.82 -17.00
CA VAL A 247 13.88 -6.92 -16.26
C VAL A 247 13.40 -6.45 -14.87
N LEU A 248 14.19 -5.64 -14.16
CA LEU A 248 13.77 -5.07 -12.88
C LEU A 248 12.49 -4.23 -13.03
N PHE A 249 12.45 -3.32 -14.01
CA PHE A 249 11.27 -2.49 -14.26
C PHE A 249 10.05 -3.33 -14.66
N ILE A 250 10.22 -4.38 -15.46
CA ILE A 250 9.14 -5.32 -15.78
C ILE A 250 8.62 -6.01 -14.51
N LEU A 251 9.50 -6.45 -13.61
CA LEU A 251 9.11 -7.07 -12.34
C LEU A 251 8.39 -6.09 -11.40
N LEU A 252 8.79 -4.81 -11.37
CA LEU A 252 8.11 -3.76 -10.62
C LEU A 252 6.71 -3.43 -11.17
N LEU A 253 6.50 -3.63 -12.47
CA LEU A 253 5.19 -3.48 -13.13
C LEU A 253 4.35 -4.76 -13.10
N ALA A 254 4.94 -5.93 -12.85
CA ALA A 254 4.26 -7.22 -12.84
C ALA A 254 3.02 -7.30 -11.92
N PRO A 255 2.95 -6.60 -10.77
CA PRO A 255 1.72 -6.54 -9.97
C PRO A 255 0.48 -6.02 -10.73
N LEU A 256 0.64 -5.24 -11.82
CA LEU A 256 -0.46 -4.82 -12.71
C LEU A 256 -1.15 -5.99 -13.41
N SER A 257 -0.51 -7.16 -13.50
CA SER A 257 -1.13 -8.36 -14.06
C SER A 257 -2.42 -8.75 -13.32
N ILE A 258 -2.54 -8.44 -12.02
CA ILE A 258 -3.71 -8.76 -11.20
C ILE A 258 -4.95 -7.96 -11.62
N PRO A 259 -4.96 -6.61 -11.60
CA PRO A 259 -6.12 -5.85 -12.08
C PRO A 259 -6.40 -6.07 -13.56
N LEU A 260 -5.37 -6.33 -14.39
CA LEU A 260 -5.56 -6.68 -15.80
C LEU A 260 -6.31 -8.02 -15.93
N TRP A 261 -5.89 -9.05 -15.20
CA TRP A 261 -6.56 -10.36 -15.19
C TRP A 261 -8.03 -10.24 -14.78
N LEU A 262 -8.33 -9.38 -13.79
CA LEU A 262 -9.72 -9.09 -13.38
C LEU A 262 -10.51 -8.38 -14.47
N ALA A 263 -9.91 -7.39 -15.14
CA ALA A 263 -10.55 -6.67 -16.24
C ALA A 263 -10.81 -7.56 -17.47
N PHE A 264 -9.88 -8.46 -17.81
CA PHE A 264 -10.04 -9.41 -18.91
C PHE A 264 -11.01 -10.56 -18.59
N GLY A 265 -11.02 -11.08 -17.37
CA GLY A 265 -12.01 -12.07 -16.92
C GLY A 265 -13.44 -11.54 -16.98
N TYR A 266 -13.60 -10.24 -16.70
CA TYR A 266 -14.86 -9.52 -16.85
C TYR A 266 -15.32 -9.42 -18.31
N THR A 267 -14.47 -8.93 -19.22
CA THR A 267 -14.84 -8.73 -20.64
C THR A 267 -15.16 -10.05 -21.36
N THR A 268 -14.43 -11.12 -21.05
CA THR A 268 -14.67 -12.46 -21.62
C THR A 268 -15.95 -13.10 -21.10
N THR A 269 -16.30 -12.89 -19.83
CA THR A 269 -17.57 -13.38 -19.25
C THR A 269 -18.76 -12.69 -19.90
N ILE A 270 -18.71 -11.36 -20.08
CA ILE A 270 -19.77 -10.63 -20.79
C ILE A 270 -19.90 -11.15 -22.22
N ARG A 271 -18.79 -11.28 -22.96
CA ARG A 271 -18.82 -11.76 -24.35
C ARG A 271 -19.45 -13.16 -24.49
N LYS A 272 -19.23 -14.05 -23.51
CA LYS A 272 -19.86 -15.38 -23.48
C LYS A 272 -21.37 -15.32 -23.20
N VAL A 273 -21.81 -14.46 -22.28
CA VAL A 273 -23.25 -14.28 -21.97
C VAL A 273 -23.98 -13.67 -23.15
N THR A 274 -23.43 -12.62 -23.78
CA THR A 274 -24.04 -11.98 -24.95
C THR A 274 -24.16 -12.93 -26.13
N ASN A 275 -23.15 -13.80 -26.35
CA ASN A 275 -23.15 -14.76 -27.44
C ASN A 275 -24.15 -15.93 -27.24
N TYR A 276 -24.45 -16.30 -25.99
CA TYR A 276 -25.46 -17.34 -25.70
C TYR A 276 -26.89 -16.86 -25.93
N SER A 277 -27.16 -15.57 -25.67
CA SER A 277 -28.47 -14.94 -25.90
C SER A 277 -28.79 -14.67 -27.37
N SER A 278 -27.82 -14.84 -28.29
CA SER A 278 -27.98 -14.65 -29.73
C SER A 278 -28.12 -15.96 -30.54
N THR A 279 -28.41 -17.08 -29.88
CA THR A 279 -28.76 -18.32 -30.60
C THR A 279 -30.20 -18.19 -31.11
N PRO A 280 -30.47 -18.18 -32.43
CA PRO A 280 -31.82 -17.97 -32.93
C PRO A 280 -32.67 -19.19 -32.60
N THR A 281 -33.76 -18.98 -31.84
CA THR A 281 -34.83 -19.96 -31.68
C THR A 281 -35.37 -20.29 -33.07
N GLN A 282 -35.11 -21.50 -33.55
CA GLN A 282 -35.75 -22.01 -34.76
C GLN A 282 -37.25 -22.16 -34.48
N THR A 283 -38.04 -21.29 -35.09
CA THR A 283 -39.48 -21.47 -35.29
C THR A 283 -39.71 -22.60 -36.29
N PRO A 284 -40.47 -23.67 -35.96
CA PRO A 284 -41.04 -24.54 -36.96
C PRO A 284 -42.34 -23.91 -37.45
N THR A 285 -42.34 -23.45 -38.70
CA THR A 285 -43.54 -23.05 -39.44
C THR A 285 -44.18 -24.29 -40.05
N ALA A 286 -45.39 -24.64 -39.61
CA ALA A 286 -46.34 -25.44 -40.39
C ALA A 286 -47.77 -25.08 -39.93
N SER A 287 -48.49 -24.35 -40.80
CA SER A 287 -49.93 -24.04 -40.73
C SER A 287 -50.72 -25.12 -41.49
N PRO A 288 -52.07 -25.06 -41.63
CA PRO A 288 -53.09 -24.34 -40.84
C PRO A 288 -54.33 -25.21 -40.53
N GLU A 289 -55.04 -25.01 -39.41
CA GLU A 289 -56.48 -25.33 -39.38
C GLU A 289 -57.29 -24.28 -38.60
N ILE A 290 -58.46 -24.04 -39.18
CA ILE A 290 -59.43 -22.97 -38.96
C ILE A 290 -60.30 -23.33 -37.74
N HIS A 291 -60.57 -22.39 -36.84
CA HIS A 291 -61.94 -22.12 -36.38
C HIS A 291 -62.05 -20.81 -35.57
N LYS A 292 -62.91 -19.94 -36.10
CA LYS A 292 -63.52 -18.74 -35.50
C LYS A 292 -64.21 -19.05 -34.15
N ASN A 293 -64.11 -18.15 -33.17
CA ASN A 293 -65.20 -17.23 -32.79
C ASN A 293 -64.89 -16.42 -31.52
N ASN A 294 -65.48 -15.22 -31.52
CA ASN A 294 -65.54 -14.22 -30.45
C ASN A 294 -66.08 -14.79 -29.14
N SER A 295 -65.75 -14.15 -28.01
CA SER A 295 -66.70 -13.49 -27.09
C SER A 295 -65.97 -12.94 -25.86
N GLU A 296 -66.34 -11.72 -25.50
CA GLU A 296 -66.10 -11.07 -24.22
C GLU A 296 -66.65 -11.94 -23.06
N GLU A 297 -66.04 -11.86 -21.87
CA GLU A 297 -66.76 -11.44 -20.65
C GLU A 297 -65.86 -11.41 -19.41
N GLU A 298 -66.09 -10.33 -18.69
CA GLU A 298 -65.64 -9.90 -17.38
C GLU A 298 -66.39 -10.69 -16.29
N TYR A 299 -65.74 -11.19 -15.22
CA TYR A 299 -66.22 -10.99 -13.85
C TYR A 299 -65.22 -11.48 -12.78
N SER A 300 -65.10 -10.64 -11.76
CA SER A 300 -64.44 -10.83 -10.48
C SER A 300 -65.16 -11.88 -9.61
N SER A 301 -64.46 -12.56 -8.69
CA SER A 301 -64.84 -12.72 -7.27
C SER A 301 -64.13 -13.88 -6.58
N THR A 302 -63.31 -13.51 -5.61
CA THR A 302 -62.97 -14.16 -4.33
C THR A 302 -63.93 -15.27 -3.85
N HIS A 303 -63.40 -16.39 -3.34
CA HIS A 303 -63.67 -16.91 -1.99
C HIS A 303 -62.77 -18.10 -1.64
N ALA A 304 -62.48 -18.19 -0.34
CA ALA A 304 -61.52 -19.09 0.30
C ALA A 304 -62.18 -20.35 0.90
N ILE A 305 -61.30 -21.23 1.42
CA ILE A 305 -61.45 -22.13 2.60
C ILE A 305 -61.40 -23.65 2.32
N SER A 306 -60.33 -24.27 2.86
CA SER A 306 -60.16 -25.61 3.50
C SER A 306 -60.37 -26.88 2.64
N GLU A 307 -59.59 -27.96 2.74
CA GLU A 307 -59.27 -28.75 3.94
C GLU A 307 -57.94 -29.55 3.89
N ASN A 308 -57.54 -29.97 5.10
CA ASN A 308 -56.31 -30.64 5.57
C ASN A 308 -56.18 -32.13 5.23
N PHE A 309 -54.93 -32.62 5.18
CA PHE A 309 -54.42 -33.91 5.71
C PHE A 309 -52.87 -33.86 5.54
N LEU A 310 -51.94 -34.18 6.44
CA LEU A 310 -51.90 -35.04 7.63
C LEU A 310 -50.59 -34.71 8.41
N SER A 311 -50.67 -34.71 9.75
CA SER A 311 -49.64 -34.46 10.77
C SER A 311 -48.65 -35.63 10.96
N ILE A 312 -47.51 -35.47 11.67
CA ILE A 312 -47.28 -35.83 13.11
C ILE A 312 -45.79 -35.50 13.43
N ASP A 313 -45.48 -34.51 14.28
CA ASP A 313 -45.10 -34.54 15.73
C ASP A 313 -43.57 -34.64 15.93
N GLU A 314 -42.85 -34.06 16.89
CA GLU A 314 -43.02 -33.23 18.11
C GLU A 314 -41.58 -32.67 18.38
N GLU A 315 -41.30 -31.47 18.92
CA GLU A 315 -41.44 -31.12 20.33
C GLU A 315 -41.18 -29.60 20.50
N THR A 316 -41.96 -28.97 21.38
CA THR A 316 -42.07 -27.52 21.58
C THR A 316 -41.56 -27.16 22.97
N LYS A 317 -40.84 -26.05 23.14
CA LYS A 317 -40.90 -25.27 24.41
C LYS A 317 -40.94 -23.76 24.13
N HIS A 318 -42.11 -23.21 24.46
CA HIS A 318 -42.53 -21.83 24.40
C HIS A 318 -42.20 -21.15 25.74
N TYR A 319 -41.61 -19.94 25.73
CA TYR A 319 -41.60 -19.05 26.89
C TYR A 319 -42.30 -17.74 26.52
N LYS A 320 -43.32 -17.38 27.31
CA LYS A 320 -44.10 -16.14 27.21
C LYS A 320 -43.28 -14.96 27.75
N PRO A 321 -43.45 -13.73 27.23
CA PRO A 321 -42.90 -12.53 27.87
C PRO A 321 -43.77 -12.15 29.07
N LEU A 322 -43.14 -11.83 30.20
CA LEU A 322 -43.80 -11.25 31.37
C LEU A 322 -43.60 -9.72 31.35
N ASP A 323 -44.71 -8.99 31.39
CA ASP A 323 -44.77 -7.56 31.63
C ASP A 323 -44.41 -7.24 33.09
N ILE A 324 -43.49 -6.30 33.32
CA ILE A 324 -43.29 -5.63 34.62
C ILE A 324 -43.07 -4.13 34.38
N GLU A 325 -43.80 -3.33 35.16
CA GLU A 325 -43.97 -1.87 35.16
C GLU A 325 -42.69 -1.01 35.27
N PRO A 326 -42.78 0.29 34.89
CA PRO A 326 -41.63 1.17 34.75
C PRO A 326 -41.24 1.83 36.08
N GLY A 327 -39.94 1.77 36.42
CA GLY A 327 -39.34 2.74 37.34
C GLY A 327 -38.36 2.19 38.36
N VAL A 328 -37.10 1.96 37.94
CA VAL A 328 -35.89 2.32 38.69
C VAL A 328 -34.78 2.52 37.64
N GLN A 329 -34.30 3.75 37.47
CA GLN A 329 -33.11 4.04 36.68
C GLN A 329 -31.88 3.44 37.38
N GLN A 330 -31.53 2.22 37.01
CA GLN A 330 -30.21 1.68 37.27
C GLN A 330 -29.28 2.30 36.22
N GLN A 331 -28.54 3.33 36.62
CA GLN A 331 -27.32 3.74 35.92
C GLN A 331 -26.37 2.54 35.91
N VAL A 332 -26.49 1.71 34.88
CA VAL A 332 -25.40 0.87 34.43
C VAL A 332 -24.37 1.85 33.90
N THR A 333 -23.43 2.23 34.76
CA THR A 333 -22.17 2.80 34.33
C THR A 333 -21.58 1.76 33.38
N GLU A 334 -21.74 1.97 32.07
CA GLU A 334 -20.95 1.29 31.07
C GLU A 334 -19.50 1.53 31.47
N ARG A 335 -18.88 0.53 32.10
CA ARG A 335 -17.43 0.45 32.15
C ARG A 335 -17.03 0.48 30.69
N LYS A 336 -16.55 1.64 30.24
CA LYS A 336 -15.91 1.85 28.95
C LYS A 336 -14.98 0.66 28.77
N SER A 337 -15.39 -0.31 27.95
CA SER A 337 -14.63 -1.52 27.73
C SER A 337 -13.23 -1.07 27.34
N SER A 338 -12.19 -1.63 27.96
CA SER A 338 -10.83 -1.35 27.56
C SER A 338 -10.75 -1.39 26.03
N PRO A 339 -10.11 -0.39 25.39
CA PRO A 339 -10.05 -0.30 23.93
C PRO A 339 -9.63 -1.66 23.35
N SER A 340 -10.50 -2.27 22.55
CA SER A 340 -10.23 -3.58 21.96
C SER A 340 -9.13 -3.44 20.91
N LEU A 341 -8.04 -4.21 21.04
CA LEU A 341 -6.99 -4.20 20.02
C LEU A 341 -7.58 -4.60 18.66
N GLY A 342 -7.41 -3.74 17.65
CA GLY A 342 -7.88 -3.98 16.28
C GLY A 342 -9.03 -3.08 15.81
N GLU A 343 -9.67 -2.30 16.70
CA GLU A 343 -10.68 -1.31 16.33
C GLU A 343 -10.10 0.07 16.02
N GLU A 344 -10.77 0.84 15.17
CA GLU A 344 -10.40 2.22 14.88
C GLU A 344 -10.77 3.12 16.06
N HIS A 345 -9.77 3.62 16.78
CA HIS A 345 -9.95 4.50 17.93
C HIS A 345 -9.84 5.97 17.51
N GLY A 346 -10.61 6.83 18.17
CA GLY A 346 -10.45 8.27 18.03
C GLY A 346 -9.09 8.74 18.54
N ILE A 347 -8.56 9.83 17.97
CA ILE A 347 -7.27 10.42 18.38
C ILE A 347 -7.22 10.69 19.89
N ARG A 348 -8.33 11.16 20.48
CA ARG A 348 -8.42 11.44 21.91
C ARG A 348 -8.29 10.18 22.76
N ASP A 349 -8.90 9.08 22.33
CA ASP A 349 -8.82 7.80 23.06
C ASP A 349 -7.41 7.19 22.94
N LEU A 350 -6.75 7.34 21.78
CA LEU A 350 -5.36 6.90 21.59
C LEU A 350 -4.39 7.67 22.50
N LEU A 351 -4.50 9.01 22.58
CA LEU A 351 -3.57 9.84 23.36
C LEU A 351 -3.70 9.64 24.88
N VAL A 352 -4.85 9.15 25.36
CA VAL A 352 -5.07 8.83 26.79
C VAL A 352 -4.71 7.37 27.10
N SER A 353 -4.60 6.50 26.09
CA SER A 353 -4.31 5.08 26.27
C SER A 353 -2.85 4.83 26.66
N ILE A 354 -2.63 4.08 27.75
CA ILE A 354 -1.29 3.66 28.16
C ILE A 354 -0.68 2.67 27.17
N ASP A 355 -1.50 1.81 26.54
CA ASP A 355 -1.04 0.84 25.55
C ASP A 355 -0.47 1.53 24.32
N PHE A 356 -1.07 2.66 23.92
CA PHE A 356 -0.55 3.49 22.83
C PHE A 356 0.83 4.05 23.19
N TRP A 357 1.01 4.63 24.38
CA TRP A 357 2.30 5.18 24.79
C TRP A 357 3.37 4.12 25.00
N LEU A 358 3.00 2.96 25.54
CA LEU A 358 3.89 1.81 25.68
C LEU A 358 4.36 1.34 24.29
N TYR A 359 3.41 1.15 23.35
CA TYR A 359 3.72 0.77 21.98
C TYR A 359 4.58 1.82 21.27
N TYR A 360 4.22 3.10 21.42
CA TYR A 360 4.98 4.22 20.88
C TYR A 360 6.41 4.24 21.42
N LEU A 361 6.61 4.09 22.73
CA LEU A 361 7.94 4.12 23.35
C LEU A 361 8.78 2.91 22.95
N VAL A 362 8.20 1.71 22.94
CA VAL A 362 8.89 0.50 22.46
C VAL A 362 9.28 0.64 20.98
N TYR A 363 8.38 1.14 20.14
CA TYR A 363 8.65 1.36 18.72
C TYR A 363 9.68 2.49 18.50
N PHE A 364 9.56 3.57 19.26
CA PHE A 364 10.46 4.72 19.21
C PHE A 364 11.87 4.30 19.62
N CYS A 365 12.05 3.58 20.73
CA CYS A 365 13.37 3.14 21.18
C CYS A 365 13.91 1.96 20.35
N GLY A 366 13.09 0.93 20.11
CA GLY A 366 13.54 -0.29 19.41
C GLY A 366 13.78 -0.03 17.92
N GLY A 367 12.84 0.63 17.25
CA GLY A 367 12.95 0.93 15.81
C GLY A 367 14.11 1.89 15.50
N THR A 368 14.36 2.89 16.35
CA THR A 368 15.46 3.86 16.14
C THR A 368 16.83 3.20 16.29
N VAL A 369 17.02 2.26 17.20
CA VAL A 369 18.29 1.50 17.31
C VAL A 369 18.57 0.75 15.99
N GLY A 370 17.56 0.13 15.40
CA GLY A 370 17.68 -0.52 14.09
C GLY A 370 18.02 0.47 12.96
N LEU A 371 17.40 1.65 12.95
CA LEU A 371 17.69 2.70 11.96
C LEU A 371 19.13 3.24 12.11
N VAL A 372 19.58 3.49 13.35
CA VAL A 372 20.95 3.91 13.63
C VAL A 372 21.93 2.85 13.14
N TYR A 373 21.68 1.58 13.39
CA TYR A 373 22.52 0.49 12.87
C TYR A 373 22.58 0.50 11.34
N ILE A 374 21.43 0.53 10.65
CA ILE A 374 21.35 0.49 9.18
C ILE A 374 22.05 1.70 8.54
N ASN A 375 21.81 2.90 9.07
CA ASN A 375 22.41 4.14 8.54
C ASN A 375 23.94 4.19 8.70
N ASN A 376 24.48 3.48 9.69
CA ASN A 376 25.92 3.46 9.98
C ASN A 376 26.61 2.17 9.53
N LEU A 377 25.87 1.16 9.05
CA LEU A 377 26.40 -0.16 8.74
C LEU A 377 27.58 -0.12 7.77
N GLY A 378 27.47 0.67 6.70
CA GLY A 378 28.56 0.82 5.74
C GLY A 378 29.85 1.34 6.37
N GLN A 379 29.75 2.31 7.26
CA GLN A 379 30.90 2.89 7.97
C GLN A 379 31.45 1.95 9.03
N ILE A 380 30.59 1.24 9.77
CA ILE A 380 30.99 0.22 10.74
C ILE A 380 31.83 -0.85 10.04
N LEU A 381 31.37 -1.36 8.90
CA LEU A 381 32.07 -2.38 8.13
C LEU A 381 33.41 -1.88 7.58
N GLN A 382 33.48 -0.65 7.07
CA GLN A 382 34.73 -0.03 6.63
C GLN A 382 35.73 0.11 7.79
N SER A 383 35.26 0.52 8.97
CA SER A 383 36.11 0.68 10.17
C SER A 383 36.71 -0.65 10.67
N LEU A 384 36.01 -1.76 10.42
CA LEU A 384 36.46 -3.11 10.75
C LEU A 384 37.38 -3.72 9.67
N GLY A 385 37.68 -2.98 8.60
CA GLY A 385 38.56 -3.43 7.52
C GLY A 385 37.88 -4.33 6.48
N TYR A 386 36.54 -4.42 6.46
CA TYR A 386 35.83 -5.20 5.44
C TYR A 386 35.75 -4.44 4.12
N SER A 387 36.35 -5.01 3.07
CA SER A 387 36.33 -4.48 1.70
C SER A 387 35.02 -4.76 0.94
N LYS A 388 34.23 -5.76 1.36
CA LYS A 388 32.92 -6.10 0.77
C LYS A 388 31.74 -5.39 1.44
N THR A 389 31.94 -4.13 1.81
CA THR A 389 30.92 -3.28 2.46
C THR A 389 29.55 -3.30 1.77
N PRO A 390 29.46 -3.16 0.42
CA PRO A 390 28.15 -3.08 -0.26
C PRO A 390 27.31 -4.36 -0.14
N VAL A 391 27.96 -5.52 -0.16
CA VAL A 391 27.29 -6.84 -0.10
C VAL A 391 26.57 -7.04 1.23
N LEU A 392 27.21 -6.69 2.36
CA LEU A 392 26.57 -6.81 3.68
C LEU A 392 25.45 -5.79 3.88
N VAL A 393 25.61 -4.57 3.37
CA VAL A 393 24.57 -3.52 3.47
C VAL A 393 23.30 -3.96 2.74
N SER A 394 23.46 -4.57 1.57
CA SER A 394 22.34 -5.17 0.84
C SER A 394 21.72 -6.35 1.54
N LEU A 395 22.53 -7.26 2.11
CA LEU A 395 22.01 -8.42 2.82
C LEU A 395 21.11 -7.99 4.00
N VAL A 396 21.53 -6.97 4.75
CA VAL A 396 20.71 -6.38 5.83
C VAL A 396 19.43 -5.73 5.28
N SER A 397 19.52 -5.02 4.15
CA SER A 397 18.35 -4.42 3.48
C SER A 397 17.36 -5.49 3.01
N SER A 398 17.87 -6.62 2.52
CA SER A 398 17.11 -7.79 2.08
C SER A 398 16.37 -8.46 3.25
N PHE A 399 17.05 -8.65 4.39
CA PHE A 399 16.38 -9.13 5.60
C PHE A 399 15.31 -8.15 6.09
N GLY A 400 15.54 -6.84 5.96
CA GLY A 400 14.52 -5.82 6.24
C GLY A 400 13.31 -5.91 5.30
N PHE A 401 13.51 -6.27 4.04
CA PHE A 401 12.43 -6.52 3.08
C PHE A 401 11.61 -7.75 3.48
N PHE A 402 12.27 -8.89 3.70
CA PHE A 402 11.60 -10.14 4.07
C PHE A 402 10.92 -10.05 5.44
N GLY A 403 11.49 -9.31 6.40
CA GLY A 403 10.89 -9.06 7.70
C GLY A 403 9.54 -8.34 7.62
N ARG A 404 9.39 -7.38 6.69
CA ARG A 404 8.11 -6.67 6.46
C ARG A 404 7.05 -7.54 5.77
N ILE A 405 7.47 -8.53 4.99
CA ILE A 405 6.55 -9.54 4.44
C ILE A 405 6.13 -10.49 5.56
N ALA A 406 7.10 -10.96 6.36
CA ALA A 406 6.88 -11.88 7.46
C ALA A 406 5.97 -11.30 8.56
N SER A 407 5.95 -9.98 8.76
CA SER A 407 5.01 -9.36 9.72
C SER A 407 3.54 -9.54 9.34
N GLY A 408 3.23 -9.79 8.07
CA GLY A 408 1.88 -10.15 7.62
C GLY A 408 1.59 -11.65 7.68
N PHE A 409 2.55 -12.50 8.04
CA PHE A 409 2.39 -13.96 8.06
C PHE A 409 1.30 -14.49 9.01
N PRO A 410 1.08 -13.92 10.20
CA PRO A 410 0.00 -14.37 11.08
C PRO A 410 -1.38 -14.33 10.42
N ASP A 411 -1.64 -13.31 9.59
CA ASP A 411 -2.89 -13.16 8.83
C ASP A 411 -3.04 -14.21 7.71
N TYR A 412 -1.96 -14.88 7.29
CA TYR A 412 -2.05 -15.98 6.32
C TYR A 412 -2.46 -17.31 6.95
N ILE A 413 -2.23 -17.47 8.26
CA ILE A 413 -2.47 -18.71 9.01
C ILE A 413 -3.91 -18.74 9.57
N GLN A 414 -4.50 -17.56 9.82
CA GLN A 414 -5.92 -17.39 10.18
C GLN A 414 -6.83 -17.58 8.95
#